data_AF-A0A970NIL7-F1
#
_entry.id   AF-A0A970NIL7-F1
#
_cell.length_a   1.000
_cell.length_b   1.000
_cell.length_c   1.000
_cell.angle_alpha   90.00
_cell.angle_beta   90.00
_cell.angle_gamma   90.00
#
_symmetry.space_group_name_H-M   'P 1'
#
loop_
_entity.id
_entity.type
_entity.pdbx_description
1 polymer ?
#
loop_
_entity_poly.entity_id
_entity_poly.type
_entity_poly.pdbx_seq_one_letter_code
_entity_poly.pdbx_strand_id
1 'polypeptide(L)'
;MTTKRAIMTLIGVSLLVAAALAAPADTKLGRCLPKSGDVSGWQAVSSSYKYGSGNGIADIYNGGYEKLLQKGMKAACTQNYSNDSRRINVYGNEFDTAANAKAYYNSETSGSGWSAVSGASEGAKYKKTSSVVVGHVYRGKVHAKVVAQGTSDAQVAAVQAFLRKLSEKIGKEY
;
A
#
# COMPACT_ATOMS: atom_id res chain seq x y z
N MET A 1 -36.65 30.53 57.24
CA MET A 1 -36.71 30.40 55.77
C MET A 1 -35.46 29.64 55.32
N THR A 2 -35.57 28.33 55.07
CA THR A 2 -35.66 27.65 53.73
C THR A 2 -34.33 27.72 52.97
N THR A 3 -33.69 26.68 52.39
CA THR A 3 -33.92 25.22 52.16
C THR A 3 -32.56 24.69 51.65
N LYS A 4 -31.92 23.67 52.25
CA LYS A 4 -31.83 22.26 51.78
C LYS A 4 -31.58 22.01 50.27
N ARG A 5 -30.57 21.13 50.04
CA ARG A 5 -30.40 20.06 49.01
C ARG A 5 -29.67 20.46 47.71
N ALA A 6 -28.48 19.90 47.47
CA ALA A 6 -28.15 18.59 46.84
C ALA A 6 -28.08 18.73 45.31
N ILE A 7 -27.04 18.26 44.62
CA ILE A 7 -26.94 16.93 43.96
C ILE A 7 -25.58 16.96 43.21
N MET A 8 -24.58 16.16 43.59
CA MET A 8 -24.20 14.87 42.99
C MET A 8 -23.92 14.88 41.47
N THR A 9 -22.94 14.05 41.05
CA THR A 9 -22.65 13.55 39.68
C THR A 9 -21.57 14.37 38.93
N LEU A 10 -20.46 13.81 38.45
CA LEU A 10 -20.36 12.66 37.55
C LEU A 10 -18.95 12.01 37.65
N ILE A 11 -18.94 10.69 37.79
CA ILE A 11 -17.78 9.81 37.67
C ILE A 11 -17.26 9.93 36.23
N GLY A 12 -16.08 10.52 36.06
CA GLY A 12 -15.36 10.53 34.79
C GLY A 12 -14.77 9.15 34.53
N VAL A 13 -15.57 8.24 33.96
CA VAL A 13 -15.04 7.03 33.33
C VAL A 13 -14.29 7.47 32.07
N SER A 14 -13.00 7.73 32.21
CA SER A 14 -12.11 7.89 31.07
C SER A 14 -12.06 6.55 30.33
N LEU A 15 -12.80 6.44 29.23
CA LEU A 15 -12.61 5.38 28.26
C LEU A 15 -11.15 5.42 27.80
N LEU A 16 -10.35 4.49 28.31
CA LEU A 16 -9.15 4.03 27.62
C LEU A 16 -9.63 3.36 26.34
N VAL A 17 -9.74 4.14 25.26
CA VAL A 17 -9.78 3.59 23.91
C VAL A 17 -8.39 2.98 23.68
N ALA A 18 -8.27 1.69 23.95
CA ALA A 18 -7.16 0.91 23.44
C ALA A 18 -7.24 0.96 21.92
N ALA A 19 -6.54 1.93 21.32
CA ALA A 19 -6.28 1.94 19.90
C ALA A 19 -5.58 0.61 19.60
N ALA A 20 -6.27 -0.29 18.90
CA ALA A 20 -5.68 -1.51 18.40
C ALA A 20 -4.44 -1.12 17.59
N LEU A 21 -3.26 -1.36 18.16
CA LEU A 21 -1.99 -1.26 17.47
C LEU A 21 -2.02 -2.35 16.40
N ALA A 22 -2.47 -2.00 15.19
CA ALA A 22 -2.15 -2.78 14.01
C ALA A 22 -0.62 -2.79 13.92
N ALA A 23 0.02 -3.87 14.33
CA ALA A 23 1.43 -4.10 14.08
C ALA A 23 1.61 -4.09 12.54
N PRO A 24 2.15 -3.02 11.94
CA PRO A 24 2.23 -2.93 10.50
C PRO A 24 3.49 -3.69 10.07
N ALA A 25 3.33 -4.64 9.14
CA ALA A 25 4.40 -5.38 8.46
C ALA A 25 4.95 -6.70 9.06
N ASP A 26 4.24 -7.42 9.95
CA ASP A 26 4.71 -8.77 10.36
C ASP A 26 4.41 -9.88 9.35
N THR A 27 3.51 -9.64 8.40
CA THR A 27 3.29 -10.58 7.30
C THR A 27 4.44 -10.51 6.30
N LYS A 28 4.73 -11.64 5.64
CA LYS A 28 5.75 -11.71 4.59
C LYS A 28 5.53 -10.66 3.49
N LEU A 29 4.27 -10.51 3.05
CA LEU A 29 3.89 -9.48 2.08
C LEU A 29 4.03 -8.05 2.63
N GLY A 30 3.71 -7.83 3.92
CA GLY A 30 3.88 -6.54 4.58
C GLY A 30 5.35 -6.09 4.63
N ARG A 31 6.29 -7.01 4.86
CA ARG A 31 7.73 -6.70 4.85
C ARG A 31 8.28 -6.26 3.49
N CYS A 32 7.56 -6.55 2.39
CA CYS A 32 7.90 -6.06 1.07
C CYS A 32 7.66 -4.55 0.92
N LEU A 33 6.73 -3.96 1.68
CA LEU A 33 6.42 -2.53 1.59
C LEU A 33 7.50 -1.70 2.29
N PRO A 34 7.92 -0.55 1.72
CA PRO A 34 8.90 0.34 2.35
C PRO A 34 8.53 0.71 3.79
N LYS A 35 9.50 0.72 4.70
CA LYS A 35 9.29 1.31 6.03
C LYS A 35 9.29 2.83 5.93
N SER A 36 8.83 3.50 6.98
CA SER A 36 8.93 4.97 7.10
C SER A 36 10.40 5.39 6.95
N GLY A 37 10.70 6.30 6.01
CA GLY A 37 12.06 6.75 5.72
C GLY A 37 12.89 5.85 4.78
N ASP A 38 12.42 4.66 4.39
CA ASP A 38 13.14 3.80 3.43
C ASP A 38 13.29 4.47 2.04
N VAL A 39 12.35 5.35 1.70
CA VAL A 39 12.43 6.23 0.52
C VAL A 39 12.67 7.65 1.04
N SER A 40 13.79 8.26 0.63
CA SER A 40 14.25 9.55 1.19
C SER A 40 13.16 10.61 1.17
N GLY A 41 12.91 11.20 2.34
CA GLY A 41 11.88 12.23 2.55
C GLY A 41 10.44 11.72 2.68
N TRP A 42 10.16 10.43 2.51
CA TRP A 42 8.80 9.88 2.61
C TRP A 42 8.57 9.16 3.94
N GLN A 43 7.44 9.45 4.56
CA GLN A 43 7.02 8.82 5.81
C GLN A 43 5.78 7.96 5.57
N ALA A 44 5.71 6.81 6.22
CA ALA A 44 4.51 5.99 6.25
C ALA A 44 3.43 6.71 7.07
N VAL A 45 2.24 6.86 6.51
CA VAL A 45 1.10 7.46 7.21
C VAL A 45 0.60 6.47 8.26
N SER A 46 0.59 6.88 9.53
CA SER A 46 0.09 6.10 10.65
C SER A 46 -1.33 5.58 10.40
N SER A 47 -1.59 4.35 10.82
CA SER A 47 -2.91 3.69 10.69
C SER A 47 -3.46 3.57 9.26
N SER A 48 -2.63 3.77 8.23
CA SER A 48 -3.04 3.57 6.83
C SER A 48 -2.70 2.19 6.28
N TYR A 49 -1.92 1.39 7.02
CA TYR A 49 -1.65 0.02 6.67
C TYR A 49 -2.94 -0.81 6.70
N LYS A 50 -3.19 -1.59 5.66
CA LYS A 50 -4.20 -2.65 5.67
C LYS A 50 -3.61 -3.92 5.08
N TYR A 51 -4.10 -5.05 5.56
CA TYR A 51 -3.77 -6.38 5.05
C TYR A 51 -5.03 -7.22 4.99
N GLY A 52 -5.17 -8.02 3.94
CA GLY A 52 -6.26 -8.97 3.79
C GLY A 52 -5.79 -10.22 3.06
N SER A 53 -6.33 -11.38 3.43
CA SER A 53 -6.12 -12.66 2.76
C SER A 53 -7.43 -13.38 2.50
N GLY A 54 -7.53 -14.13 1.41
CA GLY A 54 -8.79 -14.72 0.98
C GLY A 54 -9.89 -13.67 0.86
N ASN A 55 -11.03 -13.87 1.52
CA ASN A 55 -12.14 -12.90 1.49
C ASN A 55 -11.80 -11.55 2.15
N GLY A 56 -10.80 -11.49 3.05
CA GLY A 56 -10.35 -10.22 3.63
C GLY A 56 -9.70 -9.27 2.63
N ILE A 57 -9.39 -9.73 1.40
CA ILE A 57 -8.93 -8.86 0.31
C ILE A 57 -9.99 -7.80 -0.06
N ALA A 58 -11.27 -8.06 0.22
CA ALA A 58 -12.35 -7.10 0.00
C ALA A 58 -12.18 -5.76 0.75
N ASP A 59 -11.44 -5.76 1.87
CA ASP A 59 -11.17 -4.54 2.65
C ASP A 59 -10.20 -3.57 1.95
N ILE A 60 -9.50 -4.06 0.92
CA ILE A 60 -8.55 -3.31 0.08
C ILE A 60 -9.16 -3.06 -1.31
N TYR A 61 -9.82 -4.07 -1.88
CA TYR A 61 -10.46 -4.01 -3.19
C TYR A 61 -11.97 -4.22 -3.03
N ASN A 62 -12.67 -3.14 -2.65
CA ASN A 62 -14.11 -3.17 -2.51
C ASN A 62 -14.78 -3.34 -3.89
N GLY A 63 -15.30 -4.53 -4.14
CA GLY A 63 -15.86 -4.94 -5.43
C GLY A 63 -14.83 -5.55 -6.37
N GLY A 64 -15.12 -6.76 -6.88
CA GLY A 64 -14.29 -7.44 -7.87
C GLY A 64 -13.07 -8.18 -7.31
N TYR A 65 -12.92 -8.27 -5.99
CA TYR A 65 -11.86 -9.06 -5.36
C TYR A 65 -12.00 -10.55 -5.68
N GLU A 66 -13.21 -11.05 -5.93
CA GLU A 66 -13.44 -12.44 -6.36
C GLU A 66 -12.73 -12.74 -7.68
N LYS A 67 -12.68 -11.77 -8.60
CA LYS A 67 -11.90 -11.90 -9.85
C LYS A 67 -10.40 -11.91 -9.58
N LEU A 68 -9.94 -11.23 -8.53
CA LEU A 68 -8.53 -11.27 -8.10
C LEU A 68 -8.20 -12.63 -7.48
N LEU A 69 -9.09 -13.20 -6.67
CA LEU A 69 -8.96 -14.55 -6.13
C LEU A 69 -8.92 -15.60 -7.25
N GLN A 70 -9.79 -15.48 -8.26
CA GLN A 70 -9.80 -16.35 -9.45
C GLN A 70 -8.49 -16.24 -10.26
N LYS A 71 -7.84 -15.08 -10.24
CA LYS A 71 -6.51 -14.86 -10.84
C LYS A 71 -5.36 -15.35 -9.94
N GLY A 72 -5.66 -16.04 -8.83
CA GLY A 72 -4.66 -16.63 -7.94
C GLY A 72 -4.15 -15.69 -6.85
N MET A 73 -4.75 -14.51 -6.63
CA MET A 73 -4.35 -13.63 -5.52
C MET A 73 -4.69 -14.28 -4.17
N LYS A 74 -3.71 -14.34 -3.26
CA LYS A 74 -3.81 -14.98 -1.94
C LYS A 74 -3.88 -13.96 -0.81
N ALA A 75 -3.14 -12.87 -0.94
CA ALA A 75 -3.11 -11.79 0.02
C ALA A 75 -2.88 -10.45 -0.69
N ALA A 76 -3.37 -9.38 -0.07
CA ALA A 76 -3.12 -8.02 -0.47
C ALA A 76 -2.79 -7.17 0.76
N CYS A 77 -2.00 -6.13 0.56
CA CYS A 77 -1.80 -5.08 1.55
C CYS A 77 -1.72 -3.71 0.88
N THR A 78 -1.97 -2.66 1.64
CA THR A 78 -1.78 -1.27 1.19
C THR A 78 -1.16 -0.43 2.30
N GLN A 79 -0.41 0.60 1.91
CA GLN A 79 0.18 1.59 2.81
C GLN A 79 0.23 2.95 2.10
N ASN A 80 -0.18 3.99 2.80
CA ASN A 80 -0.04 5.36 2.31
C ASN A 80 1.26 5.98 2.84
N TYR A 81 1.85 6.85 2.03
CA TYR A 81 3.04 7.61 2.36
C TYR A 81 2.83 9.10 2.09
N SER A 82 3.49 9.93 2.87
CA SER A 82 3.45 11.39 2.76
C SER A 82 4.85 11.98 2.67
N ASN A 83 4.94 13.06 1.90
CA ASN A 83 6.06 14.00 1.88
C ASN A 83 5.47 15.39 1.64
N ASP A 84 5.49 16.25 2.65
CA ASP A 84 4.81 17.54 2.64
C ASP A 84 3.33 17.41 2.22
N SER A 85 2.93 18.10 1.16
CA SER A 85 1.60 18.04 0.56
C SER A 85 1.37 16.84 -0.37
N ARG A 86 2.41 16.04 -0.68
CA ARG A 86 2.32 14.90 -1.61
C ARG A 86 1.89 13.63 -0.90
N ARG A 87 1.20 12.76 -1.65
CA ARG A 87 0.71 11.46 -1.19
C ARG A 87 0.99 10.38 -2.23
N ILE A 88 1.41 9.22 -1.74
CA ILE A 88 1.59 7.99 -2.52
C ILE A 88 0.83 6.85 -1.83
N ASN A 89 0.08 6.08 -2.61
CA ASN A 89 -0.52 4.83 -2.16
C ASN A 89 0.25 3.67 -2.78
N VAL A 90 0.69 2.73 -1.95
CA VAL A 90 1.39 1.52 -2.38
C VAL A 90 0.52 0.32 -2.06
N TYR A 91 0.34 -0.55 -3.05
CA TYR A 91 -0.37 -1.82 -2.92
C TYR A 91 0.62 -2.96 -3.15
N GLY A 92 0.58 -3.99 -2.32
CA GLY A 92 1.31 -5.24 -2.52
C GLY A 92 0.32 -6.39 -2.65
N ASN A 93 0.51 -7.25 -3.65
CA ASN A 93 -0.36 -8.37 -3.99
C ASN A 93 0.48 -9.65 -4.08
N GLU A 94 0.16 -10.64 -3.25
CA GLU A 94 0.75 -11.97 -3.32
C GLU A 94 -0.17 -12.90 -4.12
N PHE A 95 0.43 -13.67 -5.02
CA PHE A 95 -0.23 -14.69 -5.82
C PHE A 95 0.23 -16.10 -5.42
N ASP A 96 -0.59 -17.09 -5.70
CA ASP A 96 -0.27 -18.51 -5.50
C ASP A 96 1.00 -18.96 -6.25
N THR A 97 1.24 -18.40 -7.43
CA THR A 97 2.33 -18.73 -8.35
C THR A 97 2.96 -17.49 -8.96
N ALA A 98 4.24 -17.59 -9.33
CA ALA A 98 4.94 -16.51 -10.03
C ALA A 98 4.36 -16.25 -11.42
N ALA A 99 3.80 -17.27 -12.07
CA ALA A 99 3.11 -17.15 -13.35
C ALA A 99 1.87 -16.24 -13.23
N ASN A 100 1.07 -16.42 -12.18
CA ASN A 100 -0.12 -15.59 -11.93
C ASN A 100 0.26 -14.13 -11.59
N ALA A 101 1.29 -13.91 -10.78
CA ALA A 101 1.81 -12.57 -10.52
C ALA A 101 2.28 -11.88 -11.81
N LYS A 102 3.02 -12.60 -12.67
CA LYS A 102 3.49 -12.09 -13.97
C LYS A 102 2.33 -11.81 -14.93
N ALA A 103 1.33 -12.69 -14.99
CA ALA A 103 0.14 -12.49 -15.82
C ALA A 103 -0.65 -11.25 -15.39
N TYR A 104 -0.83 -11.06 -14.08
CA TYR A 104 -1.48 -9.87 -13.55
C TYR A 104 -0.68 -8.60 -13.88
N TYR A 105 0.63 -8.60 -13.65
CA TYR A 105 1.52 -7.50 -14.03
C TYR A 105 1.44 -7.15 -15.53
N ASN A 106 1.45 -8.16 -16.40
CA ASN A 106 1.33 -7.95 -17.84
C ASN A 106 -0.03 -7.34 -18.21
N SER A 107 -1.12 -7.74 -17.52
CA SER A 107 -2.43 -7.15 -17.77
C SER A 107 -2.50 -5.68 -17.36
N GLU A 108 -1.91 -5.32 -16.20
CA GLU A 108 -1.86 -3.94 -15.71
C GLU A 108 -0.91 -3.06 -16.52
N THR A 109 0.17 -3.63 -17.06
CA THR A 109 1.20 -2.92 -17.84
C THR A 109 1.11 -3.14 -19.34
N SER A 110 -0.06 -3.58 -19.81
CA SER A 110 -0.37 -3.67 -21.23
C SER A 110 -0.55 -2.27 -21.86
N GLY A 111 -0.42 -2.19 -23.18
CA GLY A 111 -0.54 -0.94 -23.94
C GLY A 111 0.73 -0.08 -23.98
N SER A 112 0.59 1.14 -24.48
CA SER A 112 1.70 2.07 -24.69
C SER A 112 1.91 3.04 -23.52
N GLY A 113 3.03 3.78 -23.55
CA GLY A 113 3.34 4.83 -22.58
C GLY A 113 4.01 4.35 -21.29
N TRP A 114 4.39 3.07 -21.21
CA TRP A 114 5.17 2.54 -20.10
C TRP A 114 6.66 2.76 -20.31
N SER A 115 7.33 3.27 -19.27
CA SER A 115 8.78 3.43 -19.20
C SER A 115 9.36 2.51 -18.15
N ALA A 116 10.51 1.89 -18.44
CA ALA A 116 11.24 1.09 -17.46
C ALA A 116 11.83 1.98 -16.37
N VAL A 117 11.96 1.46 -15.15
CA VAL A 117 12.65 2.14 -14.06
C VAL A 117 14.10 1.70 -14.01
N SER A 118 15.03 2.59 -14.35
CA SER A 118 16.47 2.33 -14.21
C SER A 118 16.83 2.01 -12.75
N GLY A 119 17.64 0.96 -12.54
CA GLY A 119 18.10 0.52 -11.22
C GLY A 119 17.07 -0.28 -10.40
N ALA A 120 15.97 -0.72 -11.02
CA ALA A 120 15.04 -1.70 -10.46
C ALA A 120 15.12 -3.01 -11.25
N SER A 121 14.57 -4.11 -10.70
CA SER A 121 14.41 -5.37 -11.44
C SER A 121 13.65 -5.16 -12.75
N GLU A 122 13.88 -6.01 -13.75
CA GLU A 122 13.24 -5.96 -15.08
C GLU A 122 11.71 -5.81 -15.04
N GLY A 123 11.07 -6.27 -13.97
CA GLY A 123 9.63 -6.14 -13.76
C GLY A 123 9.12 -4.75 -13.38
N ALA A 124 9.95 -3.69 -13.28
CA ALA A 124 9.53 -2.37 -12.83
C ALA A 124 9.28 -1.37 -13.97
N LYS A 125 8.03 -0.90 -14.09
CA LYS A 125 7.60 0.11 -15.08
C LYS A 125 6.77 1.20 -14.44
N TYR A 126 6.76 2.39 -15.05
CA TYR A 126 5.87 3.48 -14.68
C TYR A 126 5.26 4.15 -15.91
N LYS A 127 4.14 4.85 -15.71
CA LYS A 127 3.47 5.66 -16.72
C LYS A 127 2.88 6.92 -16.09
N LYS A 128 2.99 8.04 -16.79
CA LYS A 128 2.21 9.26 -16.50
C LYS A 128 0.85 9.15 -17.17
N THR A 129 -0.22 9.38 -16.42
CA THR A 129 -1.57 9.59 -16.97
C THR A 129 -1.89 11.08 -16.99
N SER A 130 -3.14 11.47 -17.23
CA SER A 130 -3.57 12.87 -17.15
C SER A 130 -3.52 13.45 -15.72
N SER A 131 -3.67 12.60 -14.69
CA SER A 131 -3.83 13.05 -13.30
C SER A 131 -2.94 12.34 -12.28
N VAL A 132 -2.31 11.22 -12.63
CA VAL A 132 -1.49 10.44 -11.71
C VAL A 132 -0.23 9.91 -12.39
N VAL A 133 0.79 9.61 -11.58
CA VAL A 133 1.86 8.70 -11.98
C VAL A 133 1.57 7.33 -11.37
N VAL A 134 1.53 6.30 -12.22
CA VAL A 134 1.30 4.91 -11.79
C VAL A 134 2.55 4.10 -12.06
N GLY A 135 2.93 3.27 -11.09
CA GLY A 135 4.06 2.39 -11.14
C GLY A 135 3.67 0.96 -10.83
N HIS A 136 4.28 -0.01 -11.50
CA HIS A 136 4.10 -1.43 -11.25
C HIS A 136 5.46 -2.11 -11.18
N VAL A 137 5.61 -3.04 -10.24
CA VAL A 137 6.75 -3.95 -10.18
C VAL A 137 6.26 -5.37 -9.93
N TYR A 138 6.88 -6.36 -10.57
CA TYR A 138 6.66 -7.77 -10.24
C TYR A 138 7.99 -8.49 -10.01
N ARG A 139 8.00 -9.41 -9.04
CA ARG A 139 9.10 -10.36 -8.81
C ARG A 139 8.58 -11.55 -8.03
N GLY A 140 8.95 -12.76 -8.47
CA GLY A 140 8.45 -14.00 -7.86
C GLY A 140 6.92 -14.03 -7.83
N LYS A 141 6.35 -14.32 -6.67
CA LYS A 141 4.90 -14.37 -6.44
C LYS A 141 4.25 -13.02 -6.13
N VAL A 142 5.00 -11.92 -6.17
CA VAL A 142 4.52 -10.61 -5.72
C VAL A 142 4.46 -9.63 -6.86
N HIS A 143 3.34 -8.91 -6.93
CA HIS A 143 3.19 -7.69 -7.69
C HIS A 143 2.97 -6.53 -6.72
N ALA A 144 3.58 -5.38 -6.97
CA ALA A 144 3.29 -4.15 -6.24
C ALA A 144 2.94 -3.01 -7.21
N LYS A 145 2.02 -2.16 -6.77
CA LYS A 145 1.55 -0.96 -7.49
C LYS A 145 1.80 0.28 -6.65
N VAL A 146 2.25 1.35 -7.29
CA VAL A 146 2.48 2.67 -6.69
C VAL A 146 1.62 3.68 -7.43
N VAL A 147 0.87 4.50 -6.69
CA VAL A 147 0.05 5.57 -7.27
C VAL A 147 0.38 6.88 -6.59
N ALA A 148 0.85 7.86 -7.36
CA ALA A 148 1.10 9.22 -6.91
C ALA A 148 0.09 10.18 -7.55
N GLN A 149 -0.53 11.05 -6.75
CA GLN A 149 -1.45 12.08 -7.26
C GLN A 149 -0.69 13.25 -7.89
N GLY A 150 -1.09 13.66 -9.10
CA GLY A 150 -0.37 14.64 -9.91
C GLY A 150 0.70 14.01 -10.80
N THR A 151 1.25 14.80 -11.72
CA THR A 151 2.09 14.34 -12.83
C THR A 151 3.42 15.09 -12.94
N SER A 152 3.79 15.89 -11.93
CA SER A 152 5.05 16.61 -11.89
C SER A 152 6.26 15.66 -11.91
N ASP A 153 7.41 16.16 -12.34
CA ASP A 153 8.64 15.35 -12.36
C ASP A 153 9.05 14.88 -10.96
N ALA A 154 8.68 15.63 -9.92
CA ALA A 154 8.84 15.21 -8.54
C ALA A 154 7.99 13.98 -8.19
N GLN A 155 6.76 13.87 -8.72
CA GLN A 155 5.94 12.66 -8.55
C GLN A 155 6.46 11.48 -9.37
N VAL A 156 6.98 11.74 -10.56
CA VAL A 156 7.65 10.72 -11.37
C VAL A 156 8.87 10.15 -10.63
N ALA A 157 9.74 11.02 -10.12
CA ALA A 157 10.92 10.63 -9.37
C ALA A 157 10.56 9.83 -8.11
N ALA A 158 9.51 10.26 -7.40
CA ALA A 158 9.01 9.54 -6.23
C ALA A 158 8.53 8.14 -6.59
N VAL A 159 7.68 7.98 -7.61
CA VAL A 159 7.21 6.65 -8.06
C VAL A 159 8.38 5.74 -8.43
N GLN A 160 9.36 6.25 -9.18
CA GLN A 160 10.55 5.46 -9.50
C GLN A 160 11.33 5.03 -8.24
N ALA A 161 11.51 5.91 -7.26
CA ALA A 161 12.19 5.59 -6.01
C ALA A 161 11.47 4.50 -5.20
N PHE A 162 10.14 4.58 -5.10
CA PHE A 162 9.32 3.54 -4.48
C PHE A 162 9.45 2.20 -5.23
N LEU A 163 9.41 2.20 -6.56
CA LEU A 163 9.55 0.97 -7.36
C LEU A 163 10.92 0.31 -7.19
N ARG A 164 12.01 1.09 -7.11
CA ARG A 164 13.35 0.56 -6.78
C ARG A 164 13.36 -0.11 -5.42
N LYS A 165 12.82 0.57 -4.40
CA LYS A 165 12.79 0.02 -3.04
C LYS A 165 11.91 -1.22 -2.92
N LEU A 166 10.75 -1.23 -3.58
CA LEU A 166 9.87 -2.40 -3.66
C LEU A 166 10.56 -3.58 -4.34
N SER A 167 11.23 -3.35 -5.48
CA SER A 167 11.99 -4.38 -6.19
C SER A 167 13.05 -5.06 -5.31
N GLU A 168 13.80 -4.26 -4.55
CA GLU A 168 14.80 -4.73 -3.59
C GLU A 168 14.16 -5.58 -2.49
N LYS A 169 13.09 -5.06 -1.85
CA LYS A 169 12.46 -5.70 -0.69
C LYS A 169 11.70 -6.97 -1.07
N ILE A 170 10.96 -6.95 -2.17
CA ILE A 170 10.30 -8.16 -2.70
C ILE A 170 11.33 -9.25 -2.91
N GLY A 171 12.49 -8.91 -3.47
CA GLY A 171 13.55 -9.88 -3.72
C GLY A 171 14.29 -10.46 -2.53
N LYS A 172 14.15 -9.81 -1.37
CA LYS A 172 14.69 -10.31 -0.09
C LYS A 172 13.70 -11.23 0.59
N GLU A 173 12.41 -10.97 0.43
CA GLU A 173 11.35 -11.77 1.05
C GLU A 173 10.92 -12.96 0.17
N TYR A 174 10.86 -12.82 -1.16
CA TYR A 174 10.36 -13.80 -2.13
C TYR A 174 11.34 -14.07 -3.28
#